data_AF-A0A1B7JR78-F1
#
_entry.id   AF-A0A1B7JR78-F1
#
_cell.length_a   1.000
_cell.length_b   1.000
_cell.length_c   1.000
_cell.angle_alpha   90.00
_cell.angle_beta   90.00
_cell.angle_gamma   90.00
#
_symmetry.space_group_name_H-M   'P 1'
#
loop_
_entity.id
_entity.type
_entity.pdbx_description
1 polymer ?
#
loop_
_entity_poly.entity_id
_entity_poly.type
_entity_poly.pdbx_seq_one_letter_code
_entity_poly.pdbx_strand_id
1 'polypeptide(L)'
;MLTSEFKHTLLKTGQVLFIVLVAGLLLIWLNQGSLASFWQQKYHREAPWANMSGNPAWDYGAYLNDGVQAAGSAFIYHASGLKAKEEKETAKHALANQGSRLNFPDNFRVGLHFLNGYIYPAESLSITFPELLKRPQARENRTKLHFGTFTAKQNLPIVPKHIANIVQGEQVLFAGDSMMQGVAPHVKNMLLKKYNIDSINLSKQSTGLAYPRFFNWPQTISKTLNDNPNIKVLVMFLGPNDPWDMPPQEGYKYIKFKSENWEQVYRKRISDILSTARQHNVDVIWVGPPNMRKNTLSDGMKFLRNLYQSEVEDNGEIYFSANDVFKYKNDDYSDYIGDESSAIKLRSGDGIHFSTKGQQAIAEKVFSLIHFEEEEKEPHETEQTASSQN
;
A
#
# COMPACT_ATOMS: atom_id res chain seq x y z
N MET A 1 -37.24 23.59 -52.47
CA MET A 1 -36.19 24.31 -51.73
C MET A 1 -36.41 24.07 -50.25
N LEU A 2 -35.41 23.61 -49.47
CA LEU A 2 -35.55 23.55 -48.01
C LEU A 2 -35.72 24.97 -47.45
N THR A 3 -36.75 25.20 -46.65
CA THR A 3 -37.06 26.49 -46.01
C THR A 3 -35.90 26.92 -45.10
N SER A 4 -35.70 28.23 -44.90
CA SER A 4 -34.63 28.77 -44.03
C SER A 4 -34.70 28.21 -42.61
N GLU A 5 -35.91 28.05 -42.07
CA GLU A 5 -36.22 27.42 -40.78
C GLU A 5 -35.73 25.97 -40.68
N PHE A 6 -35.91 25.17 -41.73
CA PHE A 6 -35.43 23.79 -41.76
C PHE A 6 -33.90 23.74 -41.80
N LYS A 7 -33.26 24.57 -42.62
CA LYS A 7 -31.79 24.64 -42.68
C LYS A 7 -31.19 25.04 -41.34
N HIS A 8 -31.80 26.01 -40.66
CA HIS A 8 -31.34 26.49 -39.36
C HIS A 8 -31.53 25.43 -38.26
N THR A 9 -32.66 24.72 -38.26
CA THR A 9 -32.90 23.60 -37.35
C THR A 9 -31.92 22.47 -37.59
N LEU A 10 -31.68 22.09 -38.85
CA LEU A 10 -30.72 21.04 -39.21
C LEU A 10 -29.29 21.39 -38.75
N LEU A 11 -28.88 22.66 -38.92
CA LEU A 11 -27.58 23.13 -38.45
C LEU A 11 -27.46 23.06 -36.92
N LYS A 12 -28.50 23.50 -36.18
CA LYS A 12 -28.53 23.40 -34.72
C LYS A 12 -28.48 21.95 -34.23
N THR A 13 -29.28 21.07 -34.83
CA THR A 13 -29.26 19.64 -34.49
C THR A 13 -27.88 19.03 -34.77
N GLY A 14 -27.26 19.38 -35.91
CA GLY A 14 -25.90 18.96 -36.22
C GLY A 14 -24.88 19.46 -35.19
N GLN A 15 -24.97 20.72 -34.77
CA GLN A 15 -24.12 21.30 -33.73
C GLN A 15 -24.27 20.59 -32.38
N VAL A 16 -25.49 20.31 -31.94
CA VAL A 16 -25.75 19.61 -30.68
C VAL A 16 -25.19 18.18 -30.75
N LEU A 17 -25.44 17.45 -31.83
CA LEU A 17 -24.89 16.10 -32.01
C LEU A 17 -23.36 16.10 -32.02
N PHE A 18 -22.75 17.10 -32.66
CA PHE A 18 -21.29 17.27 -32.66
C PHE A 18 -20.75 17.51 -31.25
N ILE A 19 -21.37 18.42 -30.48
CA ILE A 19 -20.95 18.71 -29.09
C ILE A 19 -21.05 17.45 -28.23
N VAL A 20 -22.17 16.73 -28.30
CA VAL A 20 -22.37 15.50 -27.51
C VAL A 20 -21.33 14.44 -27.87
N LEU A 21 -21.04 14.26 -29.16
CA LEU A 21 -20.04 13.31 -29.63
C LEU A 21 -18.64 13.68 -29.14
N VAL A 22 -18.24 14.95 -29.28
CA VAL A 22 -16.93 15.42 -28.82
C VAL A 22 -16.80 15.30 -27.30
N ALA A 23 -17.81 15.72 -26.55
CA ALA A 23 -17.81 15.60 -25.09
C ALA A 23 -17.75 14.14 -24.63
N GLY A 24 -18.48 13.23 -25.28
CA GLY A 24 -18.43 11.80 -25.00
C GLY A 24 -17.04 11.20 -25.24
N LEU A 25 -16.40 11.54 -26.35
CA LEU A 25 -15.03 11.11 -26.65
C LEU A 25 -14.02 11.66 -25.64
N LEU A 26 -14.14 12.93 -25.25
CA LEU A 26 -13.29 13.54 -24.22
C LEU A 26 -13.46 12.86 -22.86
N LEU A 27 -14.69 12.50 -22.47
CA LEU A 27 -14.94 11.78 -21.22
C LEU A 27 -14.34 10.38 -21.22
N ILE A 28 -14.45 9.65 -22.33
CA ILE A 28 -13.83 8.33 -22.50
C ILE A 28 -12.31 8.46 -22.41
N TRP A 29 -11.74 9.43 -23.12
CA TRP A 29 -10.30 9.69 -23.14
C TRP A 29 -9.77 10.09 -21.76
N LEU A 30 -10.48 10.96 -21.02
CA LEU A 30 -10.12 11.36 -19.66
C LEU A 30 -10.23 10.20 -18.67
N ASN A 31 -11.28 9.38 -18.78
CA ASN A 31 -11.58 8.29 -17.83
C ASN A 31 -11.12 6.91 -18.34
N GLN A 32 -10.22 6.86 -19.30
CA GLN A 32 -9.83 5.63 -20.00
C GLN A 32 -9.30 4.53 -19.06
N GLY A 33 -8.61 4.90 -17.96
CA GLY A 33 -8.09 3.95 -16.97
C GLY A 33 -9.18 3.31 -16.12
N SER A 34 -10.11 4.14 -15.62
CA SER A 34 -11.31 3.68 -14.90
C SER A 34 -12.21 2.84 -15.79
N LEU A 35 -12.39 3.25 -17.04
CA LEU A 35 -13.21 2.55 -18.02
C LEU A 35 -12.56 1.23 -18.44
N ALA A 36 -11.23 1.19 -18.57
CA ALA A 36 -10.49 -0.04 -18.85
C ALA A 36 -10.58 -1.02 -17.66
N SER A 37 -10.44 -0.51 -16.44
CA SER A 37 -10.64 -1.28 -15.21
C SER A 37 -12.06 -1.86 -15.14
N PHE A 38 -13.08 -1.05 -15.39
CA PHE A 38 -14.47 -1.49 -15.45
C PHE A 38 -14.69 -2.53 -16.57
N TRP A 39 -14.12 -2.31 -17.75
CA TRP A 39 -14.25 -3.24 -18.87
C TRP A 39 -13.63 -4.59 -18.56
N GLN A 40 -12.44 -4.58 -17.96
CA GLN A 40 -11.77 -5.78 -17.50
C GLN A 40 -12.57 -6.48 -16.37
N GLN A 41 -13.17 -5.72 -15.45
CA GLN A 41 -14.01 -6.28 -14.39
C GLN A 41 -15.33 -6.86 -14.91
N LYS A 42 -15.96 -6.22 -15.90
CA LYS A 42 -17.30 -6.60 -16.41
C LYS A 42 -17.25 -7.65 -17.51
N TYR A 43 -16.26 -7.55 -18.40
CA TYR A 43 -16.17 -8.38 -19.60
C TYR A 43 -14.97 -9.33 -19.57
N HIS A 44 -14.11 -9.25 -18.55
CA HIS A 44 -12.99 -10.17 -18.31
C HIS A 44 -12.03 -10.30 -19.51
N ARG A 45 -11.88 -9.22 -20.26
CA ARG A 45 -10.98 -9.09 -21.42
C ARG A 45 -10.35 -7.72 -21.38
N GLU A 46 -9.24 -7.56 -22.10
CA GLU A 46 -8.67 -6.23 -22.32
C GLU A 46 -9.71 -5.30 -22.95
N ALA A 47 -9.65 -4.03 -22.56
CA ALA A 47 -10.51 -3.03 -23.14
C ALA A 47 -10.25 -2.94 -24.65
N PRO A 48 -11.28 -2.66 -25.49
CA PRO A 48 -11.11 -2.55 -26.93
C PRO A 48 -10.05 -1.52 -27.35
N TRP A 49 -9.80 -0.53 -26.48
CA TRP A 49 -8.78 0.51 -26.64
C TRP A 49 -7.44 0.21 -25.95
N ALA A 50 -7.21 -1.00 -25.41
CA ALA A 50 -5.95 -1.35 -24.74
C ALA A 50 -4.73 -1.17 -25.65
N ASN A 51 -4.89 -1.43 -26.95
CA ASN A 51 -3.85 -1.24 -27.96
C ASN A 51 -3.45 0.23 -28.19
N MET A 52 -4.23 1.19 -27.67
CA MET A 52 -3.90 2.62 -27.73
C MET A 52 -2.98 3.05 -26.59
N SER A 53 -2.78 2.19 -25.57
CA SER A 53 -1.83 2.45 -24.49
C SER A 53 -0.41 2.57 -25.04
N GLY A 54 0.31 3.61 -24.64
CA GLY A 54 1.62 3.99 -25.19
C GLY A 54 1.58 4.99 -26.33
N ASN A 55 0.39 5.40 -26.78
CA ASN A 55 0.24 6.61 -27.59
C ASN A 55 0.25 7.84 -26.65
N PRO A 56 1.19 8.80 -26.81
CA PRO A 56 1.28 9.96 -25.93
C PRO A 56 0.00 10.81 -25.85
N ALA A 57 -0.72 10.94 -26.97
CA ALA A 57 -1.97 11.70 -26.99
C ALA A 57 -3.10 10.96 -26.27
N TRP A 58 -3.13 9.63 -26.31
CA TRP A 58 -4.08 8.82 -25.55
C TRP A 58 -3.74 8.87 -24.06
N ASP A 59 -2.49 8.55 -23.70
CA ASP A 59 -2.03 8.46 -22.31
C ASP A 59 -2.15 9.81 -21.56
N TYR A 60 -2.04 10.94 -22.27
CA TYR A 60 -2.26 12.28 -21.72
C TYR A 60 -3.59 12.44 -20.97
N GLY A 61 -4.65 11.77 -21.41
CA GLY A 61 -5.96 11.81 -20.75
C GLY A 61 -5.93 11.20 -19.35
N ALA A 62 -5.26 10.04 -19.19
CA ALA A 62 -5.08 9.41 -17.89
C ALA A 62 -4.23 10.28 -16.96
N TYR A 63 -3.14 10.86 -17.46
CA TYR A 63 -2.30 11.76 -16.66
C TYR A 63 -3.06 12.99 -16.17
N LEU A 64 -3.92 13.56 -17.02
CA LEU A 64 -4.73 14.72 -16.64
C LEU A 64 -5.76 14.36 -15.57
N ASN A 65 -6.42 13.21 -15.68
CA ASN A 65 -7.34 12.71 -14.66
C ASN A 65 -6.65 12.47 -13.31
N ASP A 66 -5.49 11.82 -13.31
CA ASP A 66 -4.71 11.58 -12.08
C ASP A 66 -4.29 12.89 -11.42
N GLY A 67 -3.85 13.87 -12.22
CA GLY A 67 -3.50 15.22 -11.75
C GLY A 67 -4.69 15.96 -11.13
N VAL A 68 -5.88 15.86 -11.73
CA VAL A 68 -7.11 16.47 -11.19
C VAL A 68 -7.51 15.83 -9.85
N GLN A 69 -7.41 14.51 -9.71
CA GLN A 69 -7.70 13.84 -8.45
C GLN A 69 -6.70 14.22 -7.35
N ALA A 70 -5.40 14.27 -7.68
CA ALA A 70 -4.36 14.73 -6.76
C ALA A 70 -4.63 16.17 -6.30
N ALA A 71 -4.92 17.09 -7.22
CA ALA A 71 -5.25 18.48 -6.91
C ALA A 71 -6.51 18.60 -6.04
N GLY A 72 -7.56 17.82 -6.33
CA GLY A 72 -8.78 17.77 -5.52
C GLY A 72 -8.51 17.29 -4.09
N SER A 73 -7.70 16.23 -3.95
CA SER A 73 -7.32 15.72 -2.62
C SER A 73 -6.54 16.75 -1.80
N ALA A 74 -5.61 17.47 -2.44
CA ALA A 74 -4.87 18.56 -1.80
C ALA A 74 -5.79 19.72 -1.40
N PHE A 75 -6.70 20.12 -2.28
CA PHE A 75 -7.69 21.16 -1.97
C PHE A 75 -8.56 20.77 -0.76
N ILE A 76 -9.09 19.54 -0.70
CA ILE A 76 -9.89 19.07 0.43
C ILE A 76 -9.07 19.03 1.72
N TYR A 77 -7.79 18.62 1.64
CA TYR A 77 -6.88 18.67 2.78
C TYR A 77 -6.70 20.10 3.33
N HIS A 78 -6.60 21.11 2.46
CA HIS A 78 -6.53 22.52 2.87
C HIS A 78 -7.87 23.08 3.37
N ALA A 79 -8.96 22.81 2.65
CA ALA A 79 -10.28 23.37 2.92
C ALA A 79 -10.96 22.77 4.17
N SER A 80 -10.62 21.53 4.54
CA SER A 80 -11.17 20.86 5.72
C SER A 80 -10.62 21.38 7.06
N GLY A 81 -9.63 22.28 7.03
CA GLY A 81 -8.97 22.79 8.23
C GLY A 81 -8.01 21.79 8.90
N LEU A 82 -7.81 20.61 8.31
CA LEU A 82 -6.85 19.60 8.77
C LEU A 82 -5.44 20.17 8.84
N LYS A 83 -4.99 20.87 7.80
CA LYS A 83 -3.70 21.57 7.78
C LYS A 83 -3.58 22.59 8.92
N ALA A 84 -4.59 23.42 9.15
CA ALA A 84 -4.57 24.43 10.22
C ALA A 84 -4.54 23.81 11.62
N LYS A 85 -5.10 22.61 11.78
CA LYS A 85 -5.06 21.84 13.03
C LYS A 85 -3.65 21.25 13.26
N GLU A 86 -3.05 20.67 12.22
CA GLU A 86 -1.68 20.16 12.25
C GLU A 86 -0.67 21.30 12.50
N GLU A 87 -0.85 22.46 11.87
CA GLU A 87 -0.01 23.65 12.11
C GLU A 87 -0.12 24.16 13.56
N LYS A 88 -1.32 24.14 14.16
CA LYS A 88 -1.51 24.51 15.58
C LYS A 88 -0.86 23.52 16.54
N GLU A 89 -0.93 22.22 16.26
CA GLU A 89 -0.23 21.20 17.06
C GLU A 89 1.29 21.34 16.90
N THR A 90 1.78 21.56 15.69
CA THR A 90 3.21 21.79 15.40
C THR A 90 3.71 23.06 16.07
N ALA A 91 2.92 24.14 16.09
CA ALA A 91 3.26 25.38 16.80
C ALA A 91 3.29 25.20 18.33
N LYS A 92 2.39 24.38 18.90
CA LYS A 92 2.45 24.00 20.33
C LYS A 92 3.72 23.21 20.65
N HIS A 93 4.12 22.27 19.78
CA HIS A 93 5.37 21.53 19.94
C HIS A 93 6.61 22.41 19.76
N ALA A 94 6.58 23.40 18.86
CA ALA A 94 7.66 24.37 18.69
C ALA A 94 7.80 25.32 19.90
N LEU A 95 6.69 25.75 20.51
CA LEU A 95 6.69 26.54 21.75
C LEU A 95 7.20 25.73 22.96
N ALA A 96 6.92 24.42 23.01
CA ALA A 96 7.46 23.55 24.06
C ALA A 96 9.00 23.40 23.99
N ASN A 97 9.59 23.63 22.81
CA ASN A 97 11.04 23.50 22.56
C ASN A 97 11.79 24.86 22.59
N GLN A 98 11.15 25.93 23.04
CA GLN A 98 11.68 27.30 22.95
C GLN A 98 12.88 27.60 23.86
N GLY A 99 13.25 26.67 24.77
CA GLY A 99 14.40 26.79 25.68
C GLY A 99 15.75 26.32 25.12
N SER A 100 15.78 25.63 23.98
CA SER A 100 17.01 25.09 23.38
C SER A 100 17.30 25.75 22.03
N ARG A 101 17.80 26.98 22.05
CA ARG A 101 18.32 27.63 20.82
C ARG A 101 19.68 27.03 20.46
N LEU A 102 19.67 25.89 19.76
CA LEU A 102 20.80 25.43 18.97
C LEU A 102 20.83 26.24 17.67
N ASN A 103 21.79 27.16 17.55
CA ASN A 103 22.04 27.88 16.31
C ASN A 103 22.81 26.98 15.35
N PHE A 104 22.13 26.50 14.32
CA PHE A 104 22.73 25.67 13.30
C PHE A 104 23.21 26.49 12.09
N PRO A 105 24.31 26.08 11.44
CA PRO A 105 24.80 26.69 10.20
C PRO A 105 23.73 26.71 9.10
N ASP A 106 23.77 27.69 8.18
CA ASP A 106 22.70 27.90 7.19
C ASP A 106 22.45 26.67 6.28
N ASN A 107 23.50 25.94 5.94
CA ASN A 107 23.48 24.67 5.22
C ASN A 107 22.83 23.52 6.03
N PHE A 108 22.88 23.57 7.36
CA PHE A 108 22.22 22.60 8.23
C PHE A 108 20.73 22.94 8.47
N ARG A 109 20.37 24.23 8.38
CA ARG A 109 18.97 24.69 8.42
C ARG A 109 18.16 24.23 7.19
N VAL A 110 18.82 24.15 6.03
CA VAL A 110 18.23 23.58 4.79
C VAL A 110 17.95 22.08 4.97
N GLY A 111 18.80 21.34 5.69
CA GLY A 111 18.57 19.93 6.06
C GLY A 111 17.51 19.72 7.15
N LEU A 112 17.37 20.63 8.12
CA LEU A 112 16.29 20.57 9.11
C LEU A 112 14.91 20.88 8.53
N HIS A 113 14.84 21.62 7.43
CA HIS A 113 13.60 21.76 6.65
C HIS A 113 13.13 20.44 6.00
N PHE A 114 14.03 19.46 5.83
CA PHE A 114 13.71 18.10 5.38
C PHE A 114 13.22 17.17 6.51
N LEU A 115 13.58 17.46 7.77
CA LEU A 115 13.33 16.59 8.93
C LEU A 115 11.93 16.78 9.56
N ASN A 116 11.22 17.86 9.26
CA ASN A 116 9.81 18.06 9.65
C ASN A 116 8.83 17.31 8.73
N GLY A 117 9.14 16.05 8.42
CA GLY A 117 8.26 15.06 7.80
C GLY A 117 7.33 15.59 6.71
N TYR A 118 7.81 15.67 5.46
CA TYR A 118 7.03 15.91 4.23
C TYR A 118 5.66 16.59 4.43
N ILE A 119 5.68 17.88 4.72
CA ILE A 119 4.60 18.82 4.38
C ILE A 119 5.10 19.50 3.09
N TYR A 120 4.65 19.05 1.91
CA TYR A 120 5.28 19.38 0.61
C TYR A 120 5.61 20.86 0.37
N PRO A 121 6.72 21.12 -0.35
CA PRO A 121 6.63 21.62 -1.73
C PRO A 121 7.19 20.59 -2.74
N ALA A 122 6.51 20.45 -3.87
CA ALA A 122 6.87 19.56 -4.96
C ALA A 122 8.07 20.10 -5.77
N GLU A 123 9.28 19.97 -5.25
CA GLU A 123 10.52 20.20 -6.03
C GLU A 123 11.50 19.01 -5.99
N SER A 124 11.07 17.83 -5.51
CA SER A 124 11.88 16.60 -5.64
C SER A 124 11.09 15.31 -5.87
N LEU A 125 9.87 15.40 -6.41
CA LEU A 125 9.56 14.52 -7.54
C LEU A 125 10.22 15.20 -8.74
N SER A 126 11.37 14.70 -9.20
CA SER A 126 12.11 15.25 -10.34
C SER A 126 11.38 15.11 -11.69
N ILE A 127 10.06 14.93 -11.64
CA ILE A 127 9.22 14.79 -12.80
C ILE A 127 8.04 15.74 -12.59
N THR A 128 8.24 16.99 -13.00
CA THR A 128 7.16 17.97 -13.09
C THR A 128 6.27 17.62 -14.27
N PHE A 129 5.06 18.17 -14.33
CA PHE A 129 4.34 18.22 -15.60
C PHE A 129 4.98 19.35 -16.45
N PRO A 130 5.49 19.14 -17.68
CA PRO A 130 5.20 18.03 -18.60
C PRO A 130 6.27 16.92 -18.67
N GLU A 131 7.28 16.88 -17.79
CA GLU A 131 8.25 15.76 -17.71
C GLU A 131 7.57 14.41 -17.40
N LEU A 132 6.40 14.40 -16.75
CA LEU A 132 5.57 13.19 -16.54
C LEU A 132 5.11 12.57 -17.87
N LEU A 133 5.06 13.38 -18.93
CA LEU A 133 4.72 12.93 -20.29
C LEU A 133 5.89 12.27 -21.01
N LYS A 134 7.11 12.35 -20.46
CA LYS A 134 8.35 11.88 -21.09
C LYS A 134 8.85 10.54 -20.56
N ARG A 135 8.06 9.81 -19.77
CA ARG A 135 8.49 8.52 -19.19
C ARG A 135 8.80 7.51 -20.33
N PRO A 136 10.03 6.96 -20.42
CA PRO A 136 10.30 5.86 -21.34
C PRO A 136 9.43 4.68 -20.93
N GLN A 137 8.61 4.18 -21.84
CA GLN A 137 7.91 2.92 -21.62
C GLN A 137 8.96 1.83 -21.44
N ALA A 138 9.11 1.30 -20.22
CA ALA A 138 9.77 0.03 -20.02
C ALA A 138 8.87 -1.05 -20.63
N ARG A 139 9.03 -1.28 -21.94
CA ARG A 139 8.73 -2.59 -22.54
C ARG A 139 9.70 -3.56 -21.89
N GLU A 140 9.27 -4.22 -20.82
CA GLU A 140 9.96 -5.41 -20.36
C GLU A 140 9.87 -6.46 -21.46
N ASN A 141 10.95 -6.57 -22.23
CA ASN A 141 11.21 -7.77 -23.02
C ASN A 141 11.24 -8.94 -22.04
N ARG A 142 10.32 -9.89 -22.23
CA ARG A 142 10.29 -11.15 -21.47
C ARG A 142 11.52 -11.98 -21.80
N THR A 143 12.66 -11.64 -21.22
CA THR A 143 13.78 -12.58 -21.10
C THR A 143 13.37 -13.62 -20.07
N LYS A 144 13.44 -14.91 -20.45
CA LYS A 144 13.28 -16.02 -19.51
C LYS A 144 14.31 -15.83 -18.39
N LEU A 145 13.85 -15.43 -17.20
CA LEU A 145 14.70 -15.37 -16.02
C LEU A 145 15.17 -16.79 -15.71
N HIS A 146 16.49 -17.01 -15.75
CA HIS A 146 17.11 -18.16 -15.11
C HIS A 146 17.03 -17.89 -13.61
N PHE A 147 16.15 -18.61 -12.90
CA PHE A 147 16.26 -18.73 -11.46
C PHE A 147 17.56 -19.49 -11.19
N GLY A 148 18.59 -18.79 -10.76
CA GLY A 148 19.81 -19.42 -10.24
C GLY A 148 19.40 -20.45 -9.19
N THR A 149 19.99 -21.64 -9.25
CA THR A 149 19.83 -22.68 -8.24
C THR A 149 20.36 -22.16 -6.90
N PHE A 150 19.49 -21.57 -6.10
CA PHE A 150 19.73 -21.33 -4.69
C PHE A 150 19.49 -22.65 -3.96
N THR A 151 20.54 -23.26 -3.44
CA THR A 151 20.46 -24.36 -2.48
C THR A 151 19.78 -23.84 -1.21
N ALA A 152 18.48 -24.09 -1.11
CA ALA A 152 17.68 -23.67 0.02
C ALA A 152 18.08 -24.42 1.30
N LYS A 153 18.29 -23.68 2.40
CA LYS A 153 18.29 -24.25 3.76
C LYS A 153 16.87 -24.71 4.10
N GLN A 154 16.40 -25.81 3.51
CA GLN A 154 15.00 -26.27 3.64
C GLN A 154 14.65 -26.99 4.95
N ASN A 155 15.62 -27.25 5.84
CA ASN A 155 15.42 -28.10 7.01
C ASN A 155 15.57 -27.39 8.37
N LEU A 156 15.37 -26.07 8.44
CA LEU A 156 15.29 -25.41 9.75
C LEU A 156 13.93 -25.71 10.40
N PRO A 157 13.89 -26.11 11.68
CA PRO A 157 12.65 -26.39 12.39
C PRO A 157 11.74 -25.16 12.38
N ILE A 158 10.43 -25.38 12.20
CA ILE A 158 9.43 -24.32 12.30
C ILE A 158 9.22 -24.02 13.78
N VAL A 159 9.63 -22.82 14.20
CA VAL A 159 9.42 -22.32 15.56
C VAL A 159 8.39 -21.18 15.48
N PRO A 160 7.23 -21.30 16.14
CA PRO A 160 6.24 -20.23 16.16
C PRO A 160 6.81 -18.93 16.75
N LYS A 161 6.62 -17.83 16.03
CA LYS A 161 6.99 -16.48 16.45
C LYS A 161 5.76 -15.73 16.94
N HIS A 162 5.98 -14.88 17.94
CA HIS A 162 4.96 -13.95 18.44
C HIS A 162 5.40 -12.48 18.33
N ILE A 163 6.69 -12.27 18.12
CA ILE A 163 7.35 -10.97 17.96
C ILE A 163 8.42 -11.14 16.88
N ALA A 164 8.59 -10.12 16.05
CA ALA A 164 9.68 -10.01 15.09
C ALA A 164 10.76 -9.09 15.69
N ASN A 165 11.98 -9.60 15.81
CA ASN A 165 13.09 -8.85 16.39
C ASN A 165 13.89 -8.14 15.29
N ILE A 166 14.30 -6.90 15.56
CA ILE A 166 15.19 -6.13 14.68
C ILE A 166 16.25 -5.42 15.50
N VAL A 167 17.42 -5.21 14.89
CA VAL A 167 18.52 -4.42 15.46
C VAL A 167 18.80 -3.15 14.63
N GLN A 168 19.74 -2.33 15.12
CA GLN A 168 20.14 -1.10 14.44
C GLN A 168 20.64 -1.40 13.01
N GLY A 169 20.14 -0.64 12.03
CA GLY A 169 20.54 -0.78 10.61
C GLY A 169 19.71 -1.79 9.81
N GLU A 170 18.87 -2.59 10.47
CA GLU A 170 17.89 -3.46 9.81
C GLU A 170 16.63 -2.68 9.42
N GLN A 171 15.86 -3.24 8.49
CA GLN A 171 14.73 -2.57 7.86
C GLN A 171 13.46 -3.43 7.88
N VAL A 172 12.33 -2.74 7.84
CA VAL A 172 11.01 -3.35 7.67
C VAL A 172 10.51 -3.08 6.25
N LEU A 173 9.99 -4.11 5.58
CA LEU A 173 9.35 -4.02 4.28
C LEU A 173 7.84 -4.08 4.44
N PHE A 174 7.13 -3.09 3.91
CA PHE A 174 5.66 -3.07 3.85
C PHE A 174 5.19 -3.41 2.44
N ALA A 175 4.35 -4.44 2.33
CA ALA A 175 3.79 -4.92 1.08
C ALA A 175 2.28 -5.17 1.21
N GLY A 176 1.54 -4.90 0.14
CA GLY A 176 0.09 -5.03 0.14
C GLY A 176 -0.63 -3.94 -0.64
N ASP A 177 -1.95 -3.91 -0.54
CA ASP A 177 -2.81 -3.09 -1.39
C ASP A 177 -3.14 -1.71 -0.79
N SER A 178 -4.31 -1.15 -1.10
CA SER A 178 -4.77 0.12 -0.53
C SER A 178 -4.90 0.09 1.00
N MET A 179 -5.06 -1.08 1.60
CA MET A 179 -5.08 -1.22 3.06
C MET A 179 -3.69 -0.96 3.65
N MET A 180 -2.64 -1.56 3.07
CA MET A 180 -1.26 -1.32 3.50
C MET A 180 -0.85 0.14 3.25
N GLN A 181 -1.29 0.76 2.16
CA GLN A 181 -0.99 2.17 1.90
C GLN A 181 -1.47 3.10 3.02
N GLY A 182 -2.58 2.75 3.67
CA GLY A 182 -3.06 3.49 4.84
C GLY A 182 -2.22 3.27 6.10
N VAL A 183 -1.63 2.08 6.28
CA VAL A 183 -0.99 1.65 7.53
C VAL A 183 0.53 1.87 7.53
N ALA A 184 1.22 1.52 6.43
CA ALA A 184 2.67 1.57 6.32
C ALA A 184 3.29 2.92 6.69
N PRO A 185 2.72 4.09 6.29
CA PRO A 185 3.29 5.38 6.66
C PRO A 185 3.38 5.60 8.17
N HIS A 186 2.37 5.14 8.93
CA HIS A 186 2.35 5.28 10.38
C HIS A 186 3.41 4.40 11.04
N VAL A 187 3.51 3.12 10.63
CA VAL A 187 4.52 2.19 11.19
C VAL A 187 5.93 2.66 10.86
N LYS A 188 6.19 3.06 9.60
CA LYS A 188 7.48 3.61 9.17
C LYS A 188 7.87 4.84 10.00
N ASN A 189 6.93 5.75 10.26
CA ASN A 189 7.17 6.93 11.09
C ASN A 189 7.48 6.56 12.55
N MET A 190 6.80 5.57 13.13
CA MET A 190 7.08 5.10 14.49
C MET A 190 8.47 4.45 14.61
N LEU A 191 8.85 3.60 13.65
CA LEU A 191 10.17 2.96 13.58
C LEU A 191 11.29 4.00 13.44
N LEU A 192 11.12 4.98 12.55
CA LEU A 192 12.08 6.05 12.36
C LEU A 192 12.24 6.91 13.62
N LYS A 193 11.13 7.33 14.24
CA LYS A 193 11.17 8.20 15.42
C LYS A 193 11.70 7.51 16.68
N LYS A 194 11.34 6.24 16.89
CA LYS A 194 11.67 5.54 18.14
C LYS A 194 13.03 4.84 18.07
N TYR A 195 13.39 4.30 16.90
CA TYR A 195 14.57 3.44 16.75
C TYR A 195 15.52 3.89 15.62
N ASN A 196 15.24 5.02 14.94
CA ASN A 196 16.03 5.48 13.79
C ASN A 196 16.15 4.44 12.66
N ILE A 197 15.09 3.66 12.44
CA ILE A 197 15.02 2.64 11.40
C ILE A 197 14.25 3.16 10.20
N ASP A 198 14.94 3.32 9.06
CA ASP A 198 14.30 3.63 7.78
C ASP A 198 13.77 2.35 7.11
N SER A 199 12.48 2.36 6.77
CA SER A 199 11.75 1.19 6.26
C SER A 199 11.27 1.41 4.82
N ILE A 200 11.01 0.33 4.08
CA ILE A 200 10.63 0.37 2.66
C ILE A 200 9.13 0.12 2.53
N ASN A 201 8.41 0.99 1.82
CA ASN A 201 6.99 0.82 1.55
C ASN A 201 6.76 0.60 0.04
N LEU A 202 6.33 -0.61 -0.33
CA LEU A 202 5.99 -0.97 -1.72
C LEU A 202 4.49 -1.05 -1.98
N SER A 203 3.65 -0.69 -1.00
CA SER A 203 2.19 -0.86 -1.10
C SER A 203 1.58 -0.17 -2.32
N LYS A 204 0.65 -0.88 -2.98
CA LYS A 204 0.12 -0.48 -4.29
C LYS A 204 -1.37 -0.78 -4.42
N GLN A 205 -2.17 0.25 -4.69
CA GLN A 205 -3.63 0.12 -4.89
C GLN A 205 -4.00 -0.88 -5.99
N SER A 206 -5.19 -1.45 -5.85
CA SER A 206 -5.80 -2.34 -6.85
C SER A 206 -4.96 -3.58 -7.17
N THR A 207 -4.04 -3.96 -6.28
CA THR A 207 -3.25 -5.19 -6.39
C THR A 207 -3.75 -6.25 -5.41
N GLY A 208 -3.33 -7.48 -5.64
CA GLY A 208 -3.67 -8.63 -4.80
C GLY A 208 -2.91 -9.86 -5.28
N LEU A 209 -3.18 -11.01 -4.70
CA LEU A 209 -2.52 -12.26 -5.07
C LEU A 209 -3.22 -12.98 -6.21
N ALA A 210 -4.49 -12.69 -6.53
CA ALA A 210 -5.27 -13.43 -7.53
C ALA A 210 -4.83 -13.18 -8.99
N TYR A 211 -4.31 -11.98 -9.30
CA TYR A 211 -4.00 -11.52 -10.67
C TYR A 211 -2.52 -11.14 -10.87
N PRO A 212 -1.59 -12.11 -10.90
CA PRO A 212 -0.15 -11.82 -10.97
C PRO A 212 0.31 -11.15 -12.29
N ARG A 213 -0.52 -11.21 -13.35
CA ARG A 213 -0.23 -10.49 -14.61
C ARG A 213 -0.34 -8.97 -14.47
N PHE A 214 -1.18 -8.49 -13.54
CA PHE A 214 -1.29 -7.07 -13.24
C PHE A 214 -0.19 -6.62 -12.28
N PHE A 215 0.00 -7.36 -11.20
CA PHE A 215 1.09 -7.14 -10.26
C PHE A 215 1.42 -8.44 -9.51
N ASN A 216 2.69 -8.84 -9.54
CA ASN A 216 3.13 -10.10 -8.97
C ASN A 216 3.82 -9.88 -7.61
N TRP A 217 3.07 -9.94 -6.51
CA TRP A 217 3.61 -9.78 -5.16
C TRP A 217 4.73 -10.77 -4.81
N PRO A 218 4.59 -12.10 -5.03
CA PRO A 218 5.68 -13.04 -4.78
C PRO A 218 7.00 -12.65 -5.48
N GLN A 219 6.93 -12.28 -6.76
CA GLN A 219 8.12 -11.86 -7.50
C GLN A 219 8.69 -10.53 -7.01
N THR A 220 7.83 -9.54 -6.73
CA THR A 220 8.26 -8.23 -6.20
C THR A 220 8.96 -8.39 -4.86
N ILE A 221 8.40 -9.20 -3.95
CA ILE A 221 8.99 -9.47 -2.63
C ILE A 221 10.32 -10.18 -2.78
N SER A 222 10.39 -11.25 -3.58
CA SER A 222 11.64 -11.97 -3.84
C SER A 222 12.73 -11.04 -4.39
N LYS A 223 12.42 -10.21 -5.40
CA LYS A 223 13.38 -9.24 -5.93
C LYS A 223 13.84 -8.26 -4.86
N THR A 224 12.90 -7.74 -4.06
CA THR A 224 13.20 -6.74 -3.03
C THR A 224 14.10 -7.29 -1.94
N LEU A 225 13.84 -8.50 -1.45
CA LEU A 225 14.66 -9.14 -0.43
C LEU A 225 16.06 -9.52 -0.94
N ASN A 226 16.19 -9.88 -2.23
CA ASN A 226 17.49 -10.08 -2.86
C ASN A 226 18.31 -8.78 -2.95
N ASP A 227 17.67 -7.68 -3.32
CA ASP A 227 18.34 -6.39 -3.52
C ASP A 227 18.65 -5.66 -2.20
N ASN A 228 17.98 -6.03 -1.10
CA ASN A 228 18.04 -5.34 0.19
C ASN A 228 18.21 -6.34 1.36
N PRO A 229 19.42 -6.85 1.61
CA PRO A 229 19.68 -7.88 2.62
C PRO A 229 19.45 -7.44 4.08
N ASN A 230 19.33 -6.13 4.32
CA ASN A 230 19.05 -5.53 5.63
C ASN A 230 17.57 -5.62 6.02
N ILE A 231 16.68 -5.97 5.09
CA ILE A 231 15.28 -6.22 5.44
C ILE A 231 15.23 -7.48 6.30
N LYS A 232 14.67 -7.37 7.51
CA LYS A 232 14.44 -8.51 8.43
C LYS A 232 13.00 -8.74 8.83
N VAL A 233 12.11 -7.79 8.53
CA VAL A 233 10.68 -7.97 8.75
C VAL A 233 9.91 -7.61 7.50
N LEU A 234 9.00 -8.48 7.08
CA LEU A 234 8.02 -8.25 6.04
C LEU A 234 6.64 -8.14 6.67
N VAL A 235 5.98 -7.01 6.50
CA VAL A 235 4.57 -6.82 6.87
C VAL A 235 3.71 -6.91 5.63
N MET A 236 2.77 -7.86 5.61
CA MET A 236 1.82 -8.10 4.53
C MET A 236 0.41 -7.66 4.92
N PHE A 237 -0.23 -6.82 4.11
CA PHE A 237 -1.63 -6.43 4.32
C PHE A 237 -2.39 -6.17 3.01
N LEU A 238 -3.18 -7.14 2.57
CA LEU A 238 -3.94 -7.12 1.32
C LEU A 238 -5.21 -7.96 1.39
N GLY A 239 -6.10 -7.81 0.42
CA GLY A 239 -7.19 -8.78 0.23
C GLY A 239 -8.42 -8.32 -0.54
N PRO A 240 -8.96 -7.09 -0.38
CA PRO A 240 -10.22 -6.68 -1.02
C PRO A 240 -10.29 -6.86 -2.55
N ASN A 241 -9.15 -6.97 -3.23
CA ASN A 241 -9.06 -7.14 -4.68
C ASN A 241 -9.08 -8.62 -5.15
N ASP A 242 -9.05 -9.58 -4.22
CA ASP A 242 -8.87 -11.01 -4.51
C ASP A 242 -10.12 -11.91 -4.45
N PRO A 243 -11.27 -11.57 -3.81
CA PRO A 243 -12.48 -12.39 -3.75
C PRO A 243 -13.25 -12.59 -5.07
N TRP A 244 -12.57 -12.99 -6.13
CA TRP A 244 -13.10 -13.17 -7.48
C TRP A 244 -12.39 -14.33 -8.18
N ASP A 245 -12.95 -14.79 -9.30
CA ASP A 245 -12.35 -15.84 -10.11
C ASP A 245 -10.92 -15.48 -10.52
N MET A 246 -10.02 -16.45 -10.59
CA MET A 246 -8.66 -16.26 -11.10
C MET A 246 -8.57 -16.52 -12.60
N PRO A 247 -7.65 -15.83 -13.32
CA PRO A 247 -7.36 -16.18 -14.69
C PRO A 247 -6.85 -17.63 -14.79
N PRO A 248 -7.08 -18.32 -15.92
CA PRO A 248 -6.57 -19.67 -16.14
C PRO A 248 -5.04 -19.71 -15.98
N GLN A 249 -4.53 -20.73 -15.28
CA GLN A 249 -3.11 -21.09 -15.35
C GLN A 249 -2.79 -21.78 -16.68
N GLU A 250 -3.68 -22.68 -17.11
CA GLU A 250 -3.65 -23.39 -18.38
C GLU A 250 -5.05 -23.38 -19.02
N GLY A 251 -5.12 -23.36 -20.35
CA GLY A 251 -6.38 -23.31 -21.09
C GLY A 251 -7.12 -21.96 -21.00
N TYR A 252 -8.44 -21.98 -21.13
CA TYR A 252 -9.28 -20.80 -21.32
C TYR A 252 -10.33 -20.56 -20.22
N LYS A 253 -10.52 -21.50 -19.29
CA LYS A 253 -11.53 -21.39 -18.23
C LYS A 253 -10.94 -20.77 -16.98
N TYR A 254 -11.59 -19.73 -16.49
CA TYR A 254 -11.26 -19.12 -15.20
C TYR A 254 -11.42 -20.11 -14.05
N ILE A 255 -10.54 -20.02 -13.07
CA ILE A 255 -10.60 -20.82 -11.85
C ILE A 255 -11.59 -20.14 -10.89
N LYS A 256 -12.65 -20.86 -10.51
CA LYS A 256 -13.75 -20.28 -9.75
C LYS A 256 -13.36 -19.94 -8.31
N PHE A 257 -13.70 -18.74 -7.84
CA PHE A 257 -13.46 -18.36 -6.45
C PHE A 257 -14.02 -19.40 -5.48
N LYS A 258 -13.26 -19.71 -4.41
CA LYS A 258 -13.57 -20.76 -3.42
C LYS A 258 -13.64 -22.20 -3.95
N SER A 259 -13.32 -22.45 -5.22
CA SER A 259 -13.08 -23.83 -5.68
C SER A 259 -11.76 -24.36 -5.11
N GLU A 260 -11.66 -25.68 -4.98
CA GLU A 260 -10.46 -26.35 -4.48
C GLU A 260 -9.19 -25.92 -5.25
N ASN A 261 -9.28 -25.85 -6.59
CA ASN A 261 -8.16 -25.39 -7.42
C ASN A 261 -7.80 -23.91 -7.16
N TRP A 262 -8.79 -23.04 -6.95
CA TRP A 262 -8.52 -21.62 -6.62
C TRP A 262 -7.77 -21.52 -5.30
N GLU A 263 -8.22 -22.27 -4.29
CA GLU A 263 -7.60 -22.31 -2.98
C GLU A 263 -6.16 -22.81 -3.05
N GLN A 264 -5.89 -23.92 -3.73
CA GLN A 264 -4.54 -24.46 -3.92
C GLN A 264 -3.61 -23.43 -4.56
N VAL A 265 -4.05 -22.76 -5.62
CA VAL A 265 -3.26 -21.73 -6.31
C VAL A 265 -3.00 -20.53 -5.41
N TYR A 266 -3.99 -20.10 -4.63
CA TYR A 266 -3.85 -18.94 -3.75
C TYR A 266 -2.91 -19.25 -2.58
N ARG A 267 -3.08 -20.41 -1.93
CA ARG A 267 -2.19 -20.93 -0.88
C ARG A 267 -0.76 -21.04 -1.37
N LYS A 268 -0.55 -21.56 -2.58
CA LYS A 268 0.79 -21.60 -3.19
C LYS A 268 1.43 -20.21 -3.25
N ARG A 269 0.68 -19.17 -3.63
CA ARG A 269 1.22 -17.80 -3.70
C ARG A 269 1.56 -17.22 -2.33
N ILE A 270 0.80 -17.57 -1.28
CA ILE A 270 1.12 -17.23 0.11
C ILE A 270 2.40 -17.97 0.53
N SER A 271 2.44 -19.29 0.31
CA SER A 271 3.59 -20.15 0.62
C SER A 271 4.87 -19.71 -0.10
N ASP A 272 4.79 -19.26 -1.36
CA ASP A 272 5.94 -18.72 -2.11
C ASP A 272 6.51 -17.47 -1.43
N ILE A 273 5.66 -16.60 -0.87
CA ILE A 273 6.08 -15.40 -0.11
C ILE A 273 6.75 -15.82 1.21
N LEU A 274 6.10 -16.69 1.99
CA LEU A 274 6.62 -17.15 3.29
C LEU A 274 7.95 -17.88 3.13
N SER A 275 8.05 -18.76 2.12
CA SER A 275 9.28 -19.50 1.81
C SER A 275 10.41 -18.58 1.39
N THR A 276 10.11 -17.55 0.59
CA THR A 276 11.09 -16.54 0.18
C THR A 276 11.58 -15.77 1.40
N ALA A 277 10.68 -15.29 2.26
CA ALA A 277 11.05 -14.57 3.48
C ALA A 277 11.95 -15.43 4.39
N ARG A 278 11.58 -16.69 4.60
CA ARG A 278 12.39 -17.66 5.36
C ARG A 278 13.78 -17.85 4.77
N GLN A 279 13.92 -17.98 3.45
CA GLN A 279 15.22 -18.12 2.79
C GLN A 279 16.14 -16.91 3.02
N HIS A 280 15.56 -15.72 3.23
CA HIS A 280 16.28 -14.49 3.53
C HIS A 280 16.43 -14.21 5.04
N ASN A 281 15.96 -15.12 5.91
CA ASN A 281 15.85 -14.89 7.36
C ASN A 281 15.05 -13.62 7.68
N VAL A 282 13.88 -13.49 7.05
CA VAL A 282 12.94 -12.39 7.23
C VAL A 282 11.71 -12.92 7.94
N ASP A 283 11.37 -12.31 9.08
CA ASP A 283 10.15 -12.58 9.82
C ASP A 283 8.95 -11.97 9.09
N VAL A 284 7.80 -12.65 9.14
CA VAL A 284 6.58 -12.18 8.47
C VAL A 284 5.51 -11.84 9.48
N ILE A 285 4.94 -10.63 9.35
CA ILE A 285 3.72 -10.21 10.04
C ILE A 285 2.62 -10.08 8.98
N TRP A 286 1.63 -10.96 9.01
CA TRP A 286 0.50 -10.94 8.10
C TRP A 286 -0.76 -10.41 8.78
N VAL A 287 -1.32 -9.32 8.26
CA VAL A 287 -2.52 -8.68 8.81
C VAL A 287 -3.76 -9.21 8.09
N GLY A 288 -4.65 -9.86 8.85
CA GLY A 288 -5.97 -10.27 8.39
C GLY A 288 -6.91 -9.07 8.21
N PRO A 289 -7.47 -8.80 7.02
CA PRO A 289 -8.36 -7.65 6.80
C PRO A 289 -9.67 -7.75 7.57
N PRO A 290 -10.25 -6.64 8.05
CA PRO A 290 -11.46 -6.72 8.86
C PRO A 290 -12.69 -7.07 8.01
N ASN A 291 -13.84 -7.19 8.66
CA ASN A 291 -15.13 -7.35 7.99
C ASN A 291 -15.45 -6.13 7.11
N MET A 292 -16.19 -6.39 6.03
CA MET A 292 -16.53 -5.40 5.01
C MET A 292 -18.03 -5.13 5.03
N ARG A 293 -18.46 -3.91 4.67
CA ARG A 293 -19.89 -3.53 4.73
C ARG A 293 -20.76 -4.40 3.82
N LYS A 294 -20.25 -4.75 2.64
CA LYS A 294 -20.97 -5.60 1.69
C LYS A 294 -20.76 -7.07 2.08
N ASN A 295 -21.84 -7.75 2.46
CA ASN A 295 -21.79 -9.16 2.91
C ASN A 295 -21.01 -10.06 1.96
N THR A 296 -21.26 -10.00 0.64
CA THR A 296 -20.54 -10.83 -0.34
C THR A 296 -19.02 -10.62 -0.30
N LEU A 297 -18.57 -9.38 -0.10
CA LEU A 297 -17.15 -9.06 0.01
C LEU A 297 -16.62 -9.51 1.38
N SER A 298 -17.39 -9.31 2.45
CA SER A 298 -17.03 -9.78 3.80
C SER A 298 -16.87 -11.29 3.86
N ASP A 299 -17.77 -12.06 3.23
CA ASP A 299 -17.71 -13.52 3.11
C ASP A 299 -16.50 -13.99 2.28
N GLY A 300 -16.11 -13.19 1.29
CA GLY A 300 -14.88 -13.37 0.54
C GLY A 300 -13.67 -13.16 1.44
N MET A 301 -13.64 -12.06 2.19
CA MET A 301 -12.55 -11.73 3.11
C MET A 301 -12.42 -12.74 4.25
N LYS A 302 -13.53 -13.26 4.78
CA LYS A 302 -13.53 -14.34 5.77
C LYS A 302 -12.83 -15.58 5.25
N PHE A 303 -13.13 -15.99 4.02
CA PHE A 303 -12.44 -17.10 3.38
C PHE A 303 -10.94 -16.83 3.22
N LEU A 304 -10.55 -15.66 2.70
CA LEU A 304 -9.14 -15.31 2.54
C LEU A 304 -8.39 -15.25 3.88
N ARG A 305 -8.99 -14.69 4.93
CA ARG A 305 -8.42 -14.65 6.27
C ARG A 305 -8.08 -16.05 6.79
N ASN A 306 -8.97 -17.02 6.59
CA ASN A 306 -8.71 -18.40 7.01
C ASN A 306 -7.50 -18.99 6.27
N LEU A 307 -7.33 -18.68 4.98
CA LEU A 307 -6.15 -19.10 4.22
C LEU A 307 -4.88 -18.41 4.76
N TYR A 308 -4.94 -17.10 4.99
CA TYR A 308 -3.80 -16.36 5.54
C TYR A 308 -3.37 -16.90 6.90
N GLN A 309 -4.32 -17.05 7.82
CA GLN A 309 -4.06 -17.51 9.17
C GLN A 309 -3.40 -18.89 9.16
N SER A 310 -4.01 -19.86 8.47
CA SER A 310 -3.47 -21.22 8.39
C SER A 310 -2.06 -21.25 7.81
N GLU A 311 -1.83 -20.67 6.63
CA GLU A 311 -0.50 -20.70 5.99
C GLU A 311 0.57 -19.99 6.82
N VAL A 312 0.25 -18.85 7.44
CA VAL A 312 1.19 -18.04 8.21
C VAL A 312 1.56 -18.76 9.52
N GLU A 313 0.56 -19.25 10.26
CA GLU A 313 0.77 -19.98 11.52
C GLU A 313 1.48 -21.33 11.29
N ASP A 314 1.13 -22.08 10.23
CA ASP A 314 1.79 -23.34 9.87
C ASP A 314 3.27 -23.14 9.50
N ASN A 315 3.65 -21.93 9.07
CA ASN A 315 5.03 -21.54 8.80
C ASN A 315 5.73 -20.88 10.01
N GLY A 316 5.07 -20.83 11.18
CA GLY A 316 5.60 -20.26 12.41
C GLY A 316 5.72 -18.74 12.39
N GLU A 317 5.06 -18.07 11.45
CA GLU A 317 5.08 -16.61 11.30
C GLU A 317 3.89 -15.96 12.02
N ILE A 318 3.88 -14.63 12.09
CA ILE A 318 2.97 -13.88 12.95
C ILE A 318 1.72 -13.50 12.15
N TYR A 319 0.54 -13.99 12.56
CA TYR A 319 -0.75 -13.54 12.06
C TYR A 319 -1.51 -12.75 13.15
N PHE A 320 -2.22 -11.69 12.75
CA PHE A 320 -3.27 -11.13 13.59
C PHE A 320 -4.42 -10.57 12.75
N SER A 321 -5.63 -10.56 13.31
CA SER A 321 -6.82 -10.04 12.64
C SER A 321 -7.04 -8.58 12.97
N ALA A 322 -7.26 -7.74 11.95
CA ALA A 322 -7.71 -6.36 12.15
C ALA A 322 -9.11 -6.29 12.77
N ASN A 323 -9.92 -7.36 12.72
CA ASN A 323 -11.16 -7.43 13.49
C ASN A 323 -10.90 -7.35 14.99
N ASP A 324 -9.81 -7.93 15.49
CA ASP A 324 -9.48 -7.90 16.92
C ASP A 324 -9.09 -6.49 17.35
N VAL A 325 -8.32 -5.80 16.51
CA VAL A 325 -7.96 -4.38 16.70
C VAL A 325 -9.22 -3.50 16.74
N PHE A 326 -10.19 -3.79 15.87
CA PHE A 326 -11.43 -3.02 15.78
C PHE A 326 -12.50 -3.52 16.76
N LYS A 327 -12.24 -4.60 17.50
CA LYS A 327 -13.18 -5.31 18.37
C LYS A 327 -14.47 -5.74 17.65
N TYR A 328 -14.40 -6.03 16.36
CA TYR A 328 -15.54 -6.57 15.63
C TYR A 328 -15.82 -8.00 16.09
N LYS A 329 -17.10 -8.30 16.31
CA LYS A 329 -17.56 -9.64 16.68
C LYS A 329 -18.14 -10.32 15.44
N ASN A 330 -17.91 -11.62 15.30
CA ASN A 330 -18.46 -12.44 14.22
C ASN A 330 -18.21 -11.83 12.83
N ASP A 331 -19.25 -11.76 11.99
CA ASP A 331 -19.21 -11.20 10.64
C ASP A 331 -19.69 -9.73 10.60
N ASP A 332 -19.81 -9.08 11.77
CA ASP A 332 -20.37 -7.73 11.88
C ASP A 332 -19.40 -6.67 11.35
N TYR A 333 -19.98 -5.69 10.67
CA TYR A 333 -19.31 -4.48 10.20
C TYR A 333 -19.82 -3.26 10.97
N SER A 334 -18.93 -2.35 11.34
CA SER A 334 -19.28 -1.03 11.86
C SER A 334 -18.33 0.03 11.31
N ASP A 335 -18.77 1.27 11.10
CA ASP A 335 -17.83 2.36 10.82
C ASP A 335 -16.98 2.72 12.06
N TYR A 336 -17.42 2.28 13.25
CA TYR A 336 -16.89 2.60 14.56
C TYR A 336 -16.24 1.38 15.22
N ILE A 337 -15.51 1.61 16.31
CA ILE A 337 -15.01 0.53 17.17
C ILE A 337 -16.15 -0.34 17.69
N GLY A 338 -15.94 -1.66 17.70
CA GLY A 338 -16.93 -2.68 18.07
C GLY A 338 -17.09 -2.93 19.57
N ASP A 339 -16.82 -1.93 20.41
CA ASP A 339 -17.00 -2.01 21.87
C ASP A 339 -18.31 -1.41 22.37
N GLU A 340 -19.31 -1.31 21.48
CA GLU A 340 -20.66 -0.80 21.78
C GLU A 340 -20.70 0.72 22.10
N SER A 341 -19.56 1.38 22.27
CA SER A 341 -19.48 2.82 22.59
C SER A 341 -19.74 3.74 21.39
N SER A 342 -19.56 3.25 20.16
CA SER A 342 -19.61 4.02 18.89
C SER A 342 -18.85 5.37 18.91
N ALA A 343 -17.92 5.57 19.85
CA ALA A 343 -17.28 6.87 20.08
C ALA A 343 -16.13 7.14 19.11
N ILE A 344 -15.54 6.09 18.53
CA ILE A 344 -14.34 6.17 17.71
C ILE A 344 -14.64 5.60 16.32
N LYS A 345 -14.65 6.48 15.30
CA LYS A 345 -14.78 6.07 13.89
C LYS A 345 -13.45 5.51 13.38
N LEU A 346 -13.42 4.24 12.98
CA LEU A 346 -12.23 3.52 12.48
C LEU A 346 -12.26 3.29 10.96
N ARG A 347 -13.42 3.46 10.31
CA ARG A 347 -13.59 3.27 8.86
C ARG A 347 -13.81 4.61 8.13
N SER A 348 -13.44 4.69 6.86
CA SER A 348 -13.65 5.91 6.02
C SER A 348 -15.13 6.15 5.72
N GLY A 349 -15.95 5.10 5.78
CA GLY A 349 -17.37 5.12 5.46
C GLY A 349 -17.71 4.58 4.07
N ASP A 350 -16.74 4.10 3.30
CA ASP A 350 -16.98 3.39 2.02
C ASP A 350 -17.25 1.89 2.19
N GLY A 351 -17.04 1.34 3.39
CA GLY A 351 -17.20 -0.08 3.69
C GLY A 351 -15.94 -0.92 3.58
N ILE A 352 -14.81 -0.36 3.14
CA ILE A 352 -13.56 -1.05 2.82
C ILE A 352 -12.33 -0.42 3.49
N HIS A 353 -12.20 0.91 3.45
CA HIS A 353 -11.01 1.63 3.93
C HIS A 353 -11.17 2.19 5.34
N PHE A 354 -10.07 2.74 5.85
CA PHE A 354 -9.90 3.18 7.22
C PHE A 354 -9.97 4.70 7.35
N SER A 355 -10.45 5.19 8.49
CA SER A 355 -10.15 6.56 8.93
C SER A 355 -8.69 6.65 9.38
N THR A 356 -8.15 7.85 9.59
CA THR A 356 -6.81 8.03 10.17
C THR A 356 -6.65 7.28 11.50
N LYS A 357 -7.67 7.30 12.37
CA LYS A 357 -7.64 6.55 13.64
C LYS A 357 -7.61 5.04 13.43
N GLY A 358 -8.33 4.52 12.43
CA GLY A 358 -8.28 3.10 12.08
C GLY A 358 -6.93 2.66 11.54
N GLN A 359 -6.30 3.49 10.69
CA GLN A 359 -4.94 3.26 10.20
C GLN A 359 -3.93 3.22 11.35
N GLN A 360 -4.02 4.19 12.28
CA GLN A 360 -3.17 4.28 13.46
C GLN A 360 -3.34 3.06 14.38
N ALA A 361 -4.58 2.65 14.67
CA ALA A 361 -4.83 1.48 15.53
C ALA A 361 -4.22 0.19 14.98
N ILE A 362 -4.32 -0.05 13.66
CA ILE A 362 -3.66 -1.20 13.03
C ILE A 362 -2.14 -1.04 13.06
N ALA A 363 -1.63 0.17 12.76
CA ALA A 363 -0.21 0.45 12.77
C ALA A 363 0.42 0.26 14.16
N GLU A 364 -0.25 0.69 15.22
CA GLU A 364 0.16 0.48 16.61
C GLU A 364 0.24 -1.01 16.93
N LYS A 365 -0.73 -1.81 16.46
CA LYS A 365 -0.68 -3.27 16.62
C LYS A 365 0.50 -3.88 15.87
N VAL A 366 0.72 -3.50 14.61
CA VAL A 366 1.90 -3.96 13.83
C VAL A 366 3.20 -3.59 14.56
N PHE A 367 3.32 -2.34 15.00
CA PHE A 367 4.49 -1.85 15.70
C PHE A 367 4.74 -2.57 17.02
N SER A 368 3.68 -2.92 17.77
CA SER A 368 3.82 -3.69 19.01
C SER A 368 4.36 -5.11 18.82
N LEU A 369 4.31 -5.64 17.59
CA LEU A 369 4.85 -6.95 17.23
C LEU A 369 6.29 -6.86 16.72
N ILE A 370 6.87 -5.66 16.62
CA ILE A 370 8.24 -5.42 16.19
C ILE A 370 9.04 -4.96 17.40
N HIS A 371 9.93 -5.81 17.90
CA HIS A 371 10.78 -5.51 19.03
C HIS A 371 12.18 -5.10 18.56
N PHE A 372 12.68 -4.00 19.13
CA PHE A 372 14.03 -3.54 18.88
C PHE A 372 14.93 -4.03 20.01
N GLU A 373 15.92 -4.85 19.69
CA GLU A 373 16.93 -5.28 20.65
C GLU A 373 18.00 -4.16 20.74
N GLU A 374 18.09 -3.50 21.90
CA GLU A 374 19.19 -2.58 22.17
C GLU A 374 20.47 -3.41 22.37
N GLU A 375 21.54 -3.12 21.60
CA GLU A 375 22.85 -3.71 21.88
C GLU A 375 23.21 -3.40 23.34
N GLU A 376 23.44 -4.44 24.15
CA GLU A 376 23.99 -4.27 25.50
C GLU A 376 25.32 -3.52 25.36
N LYS A 377 25.34 -2.26 25.80
CA LYS A 377 26.61 -1.55 25.98
C LYS A 377 27.36 -2.31 27.08
N GLU A 378 28.46 -2.97 26.72
CA GLU A 378 29.41 -3.48 27.70
C GLU A 378 29.68 -2.37 28.72
N PRO A 379 29.51 -2.62 30.03
CA PRO A 379 29.82 -1.61 31.02
C PRO A 379 31.31 -1.31 30.92
N HIS A 380 31.62 -0.07 30.51
CA HIS A 380 32.98 0.47 30.61
C HIS A 380 33.47 0.21 32.04
N GLU A 381 34.51 -0.62 32.17
CA GLU A 381 35.28 -0.78 33.40
C GLU A 381 35.58 0.61 33.94
N THR A 382 34.96 0.94 35.08
CA THR A 382 35.31 2.10 35.87
C THR A 382 36.80 2.04 36.14
N GLU A 383 37.48 3.07 35.64
CA GLU A 383 38.87 3.42 35.93
C GLU A 383 39.05 3.56 37.46
N GLN A 384 39.33 2.45 38.15
CA GLN A 384 39.89 2.46 39.49
C GLN A 384 41.39 2.73 39.36
N THR A 385 41.75 4.00 39.14
CA THR A 385 43.12 4.46 39.38
C THR A 385 43.21 5.19 40.72
N ALA A 386 43.86 4.49 41.64
CA ALA A 386 44.75 5.01 42.68
C ALA A 386 44.16 5.85 43.82
N SER A 387 43.72 5.14 44.87
CA SER A 387 44.08 5.53 46.24
C SER A 387 44.40 4.25 47.00
N SER A 388 45.69 3.98 47.19
CA SER A 388 46.31 3.26 48.31
C SER A 388 47.63 2.64 47.86
N GLN A 389 48.75 3.27 48.23
CA GLN A 389 49.88 2.61 48.89
C GLN A 389 50.96 3.65 49.24
N ASN A 390 51.12 3.84 50.55
CA ASN A 390 52.29 4.23 51.35
C ASN A 390 53.34 5.21 50.81
#